data_AF-A0A6M0GBQ8-F1
#
_entry.id   AF-A0A6M0GBQ8-F1
#
_cell.length_a   1.000
_cell.length_b   1.000
_cell.length_c   1.000
_cell.angle_alpha   90.00
_cell.angle_beta   90.00
_cell.angle_gamma   90.00
#
_symmetry.space_group_name_H-M   'P 1'
#
loop_
_entity.id
_entity.type
_entity.pdbx_description
1 polymer ?
#
loop_
_entity_poly.entity_id
_entity_poly.type
_entity_poly.pdbx_seq_one_letter_code
_entity_poly.pdbx_strand_id
1 'polypeptide(L)'
;MMRLARDRPANTQVILQRLAEIDRILNSPPRQKMPQMAATVASLPPQQPVASPSPQQPGKSANSGSSSGGLTRRQLINTAGLGAVGLVGGVIVHQIWKGSSPTSTNSPQGQTEGGINLQSFDFEVVTVDFFGKENSRNSRQAKFFNEDLGNGIMLEMVAIPGGTFMMGSPDTEEGRYERESPQHSVTIKPFYLSKFTVTQAQWRDAAALAKVIRNLNSDPAYFKGDNLPVEQVSWFDSQEFCARLSGKNGLGYS
;
A
#
# COMPACT_ATOMS: atom_id res chain seq x y z
N MET A 1 36.14 39.57 4.09
CA MET A 1 35.95 38.62 5.22
C MET A 1 35.15 37.44 4.65
N MET A 2 35.81 36.33 4.34
CA MET A 2 35.30 35.25 3.47
C MET A 2 35.38 33.90 4.20
N ARG A 3 34.22 33.28 4.45
CA ARG A 3 33.97 31.93 5.00
C ARG A 3 32.48 31.65 4.68
N LEU A 4 31.99 30.51 4.17
CA LEU A 4 32.43 29.12 4.19
C LEU A 4 31.99 28.38 2.92
N ALA A 5 32.90 27.60 2.33
CA ALA A 5 32.61 26.42 1.52
C ALA A 5 33.59 25.31 1.95
N ARG A 6 33.11 24.38 2.77
CA ARG A 6 33.72 23.09 3.18
C ARG A 6 32.53 22.15 3.32
N ASP A 7 32.44 20.94 2.77
CA ASP A 7 33.44 19.99 2.31
C ASP A 7 32.97 19.35 0.99
N ARG A 8 33.89 19.25 0.02
CA ARG A 8 33.76 18.36 -1.14
C ARG A 8 35.07 17.55 -1.16
N PRO A 9 35.07 16.20 -1.13
CA PRO A 9 36.30 15.44 -0.98
C PRO A 9 37.16 15.57 -2.23
N ALA A 10 38.26 16.31 -2.12
CA ALA A 10 39.21 16.60 -3.20
C ALA A 10 40.36 15.58 -3.25
N ASN A 11 40.08 14.29 -3.09
CA ASN A 11 41.15 13.30 -3.20
C ASN A 11 40.73 12.06 -3.99
N THR A 12 41.08 12.09 -5.27
CA THR A 12 40.98 10.96 -6.22
C THR A 12 41.58 9.68 -5.64
N GLN A 13 42.57 9.77 -4.74
CA GLN A 13 43.18 8.61 -4.09
C GLN A 13 42.21 7.88 -3.15
N VAL A 14 41.30 8.59 -2.49
CA VAL A 14 40.30 7.96 -1.61
C VAL A 14 39.29 7.16 -2.43
N ILE A 15 38.91 7.66 -3.60
CA ILE A 15 38.00 6.96 -4.52
C ILE A 15 38.69 5.70 -5.06
N LEU A 16 39.93 5.82 -5.52
CA LEU A 16 40.70 4.67 -6.04
C LEU A 16 40.95 3.60 -4.96
N GLN A 17 41.20 4.02 -3.72
CA GLN A 17 41.39 3.10 -2.60
C GLN A 17 40.11 2.33 -2.25
N ARG A 18 38.94 2.99 -2.33
CA ARG A 18 37.64 2.34 -2.14
C ARG A 18 37.29 1.38 -3.28
N LEU A 19 37.62 1.73 -4.53
CA LEU A 19 37.41 0.84 -5.68
C LEU A 19 38.30 -0.42 -5.61
N ALA A 20 39.56 -0.27 -5.20
CA ALA A 20 40.46 -1.41 -5.00
C ALA A 20 40.01 -2.35 -3.86
N GLU A 21 39.37 -1.80 -2.82
CA GLU A 21 38.83 -2.58 -1.71
C GLU A 21 37.58 -3.40 -2.13
N ILE A 22 36.74 -2.83 -2.99
CA ILE A 22 35.58 -3.52 -3.58
C ILE A 22 36.03 -4.69 -4.48
N ASP A 23 37.04 -4.46 -5.33
CA ASP A 23 37.53 -5.49 -6.25
C ASP A 23 38.17 -6.68 -5.51
N ARG A 24 38.77 -6.42 -4.34
CA ARG A 24 39.30 -7.45 -3.44
C ARG A 24 38.20 -8.30 -2.79
N ILE A 25 37.05 -7.70 -2.46
CA ILE A 25 35.91 -8.40 -1.88
C ILE A 25 35.25 -9.30 -2.93
N LEU A 26 35.07 -8.79 -4.15
CA LEU A 26 34.42 -9.53 -5.23
C LEU A 26 35.25 -10.73 -5.73
N ASN A 27 36.58 -10.64 -5.65
CA ASN A 27 37.49 -11.68 -6.14
C ASN A 27 38.11 -12.55 -5.02
N SER A 28 37.58 -12.50 -3.80
CA SER A 28 38.07 -13.36 -2.71
C SER A 28 37.54 -14.79 -2.83
N PRO A 29 38.38 -15.84 -2.66
CA PRO A 29 37.94 -17.22 -2.69
C PRO A 29 36.94 -17.53 -1.56
N PRO A 30 36.00 -18.46 -1.75
CA PRO A 30 34.98 -18.76 -0.76
C PRO A 30 35.60 -19.28 0.55
N ARG A 31 35.19 -18.69 1.69
CA ARG A 31 35.65 -19.11 3.01
C ARG A 31 35.34 -20.59 3.23
N GLN A 32 36.36 -21.36 3.60
CA GLN A 32 36.19 -22.74 4.07
C GLN A 32 35.32 -22.75 5.33
N LYS A 33 34.33 -23.66 5.37
CA LYS A 33 33.39 -23.81 6.49
C LYS A 33 34.15 -24.16 7.77
N MET A 34 34.02 -23.32 8.79
CA MET A 34 34.47 -23.65 10.16
C MET A 34 33.51 -24.65 10.80
N PRO A 35 34.01 -25.58 11.64
CA PRO A 35 33.19 -26.60 12.29
C PRO A 35 32.27 -25.99 13.36
N GLN A 36 31.05 -26.54 13.41
CA GLN A 36 29.98 -26.13 14.32
C GLN A 36 30.28 -26.63 15.75
N MET A 37 30.55 -25.71 16.67
CA MET A 37 30.67 -25.99 18.09
C MET A 37 29.29 -25.76 18.74
N ALA A 38 28.78 -26.77 19.43
CA ALA A 38 27.49 -26.76 20.12
C ALA A 38 27.45 -25.71 21.25
N ALA A 39 26.40 -24.90 21.30
CA ALA A 39 26.13 -24.01 22.42
C ALA A 39 25.01 -24.60 23.29
N THR A 40 25.39 -24.97 24.51
CA THR A 40 24.53 -25.44 25.59
C THR A 40 23.60 -24.33 26.07
N VAL A 41 22.31 -24.66 26.19
CA VAL A 41 21.23 -23.82 26.72
C VAL A 41 21.37 -23.69 28.24
N ALA A 42 21.38 -22.45 28.74
CA ALA A 42 21.20 -22.16 30.17
C ALA A 42 19.92 -21.34 30.36
N SER A 43 18.94 -21.94 31.04
CA SER A 43 17.66 -21.33 31.43
C SER A 43 17.85 -20.17 32.40
N LEU A 44 17.20 -19.04 32.12
CA LEU A 44 16.97 -17.95 33.07
C LEU A 44 15.56 -18.11 33.70
N PRO A 45 15.41 -17.92 35.03
CA PRO A 45 14.12 -18.03 35.72
C PRO A 45 13.22 -16.80 35.53
N PRO A 46 11.89 -16.94 35.68
CA PRO A 46 10.91 -15.91 35.38
C PRO A 46 10.87 -14.80 36.44
N GLN A 47 10.78 -13.55 35.98
CA GLN A 47 10.54 -12.37 36.83
C GLN A 47 9.03 -12.08 36.93
N GLN A 48 8.56 -11.84 38.16
CA GLN A 48 7.16 -11.55 38.51
C GLN A 48 6.79 -10.07 38.24
N PRO A 49 5.49 -9.77 38.00
CA PRO A 49 5.03 -8.42 37.68
C PRO A 49 4.94 -7.54 38.94
N VAL A 50 5.62 -6.40 38.94
CA VAL A 50 5.50 -5.38 39.99
C VAL A 50 4.49 -4.31 39.56
N ALA A 51 3.55 -4.05 40.48
CA ALA A 51 2.40 -3.16 40.32
C ALA A 51 2.79 -1.68 40.18
N SER A 52 1.99 -0.96 39.39
CA SER A 52 1.98 0.51 39.30
C SER A 52 1.40 1.18 40.55
N PRO A 53 1.82 2.42 40.84
CA PRO A 53 0.92 3.40 41.43
C PRO A 53 0.78 4.65 40.54
N SER A 54 -0.46 5.07 40.30
CA SER A 54 -0.82 6.48 40.06
C SER A 54 -1.16 7.11 41.41
N PRO A 55 -0.88 8.41 41.64
CA PRO A 55 -1.98 9.39 41.53
C PRO A 55 -1.60 10.85 41.14
N GLN A 56 -2.50 11.45 40.37
CA GLN A 56 -3.07 12.82 40.42
C GLN A 56 -2.19 14.12 40.44
N GLN A 57 -2.56 15.00 39.51
CA GLN A 57 -2.35 16.46 39.31
C GLN A 57 -2.62 17.36 40.56
N PRO A 58 -2.23 18.67 40.64
CA PRO A 58 -2.44 19.72 39.60
C PRO A 58 -1.46 20.93 39.54
N GLY A 59 -1.63 21.81 38.55
CA GLY A 59 -1.38 23.26 38.71
C GLY A 59 -0.44 23.98 37.72
N LYS A 60 -1.06 24.63 36.72
CA LYS A 60 -0.75 25.90 36.02
C LYS A 60 0.65 26.56 36.16
N SER A 61 1.26 26.93 35.03
CA SER A 61 1.65 28.33 34.76
C SER A 61 1.96 28.57 33.27
N ALA A 62 1.64 29.77 32.81
CA ALA A 62 1.74 30.26 31.44
C ALA A 62 3.00 31.13 31.23
N ASN A 63 3.53 31.15 30.01
CA ASN A 63 4.16 32.30 29.31
C ASN A 63 4.52 31.82 27.89
N SER A 64 3.87 32.28 26.81
CA SER A 64 3.84 33.59 26.14
C SER A 64 5.02 33.85 25.19
N GLY A 65 4.67 33.99 23.90
CA GLY A 65 5.47 34.63 22.85
C GLY A 65 6.12 33.63 21.88
N SER A 66 6.13 33.80 20.57
CA SER A 66 5.59 34.81 19.66
C SER A 66 5.95 34.36 18.23
N SER A 67 5.07 34.63 17.24
CA SER A 67 5.37 34.81 15.80
C SER A 67 5.93 33.59 15.02
N SER A 68 5.71 33.34 13.73
CA SER A 68 5.15 34.09 12.58
C SER A 68 5.05 33.12 11.39
N GLY A 69 4.14 33.42 10.42
CA GLY A 69 4.19 33.03 8.99
C GLY A 69 4.09 31.53 8.69
N GLY A 70 3.00 30.98 8.13
CA GLY A 70 2.33 31.41 6.91
C GLY A 70 3.02 30.78 5.69
N LEU A 71 2.35 29.84 4.99
CA LEU A 71 2.23 29.80 3.53
C LEU A 71 1.39 28.60 3.06
N THR A 72 0.26 28.98 2.47
CA THR A 72 -0.75 28.23 1.73
C THR A 72 -0.24 27.84 0.35
N ARG A 73 -0.65 26.70 -0.21
CA ARG A 73 -0.46 26.36 -1.64
C ARG A 73 -1.76 25.83 -2.23
N ARG A 74 -2.65 26.75 -2.60
CA ARG A 74 -3.73 26.55 -3.57
C ARG A 74 -3.47 27.46 -4.77
N GLN A 75 -4.03 27.05 -5.91
CA GLN A 75 -4.13 27.74 -7.21
C GLN A 75 -2.91 27.52 -8.14
N LEU A 76 -3.04 27.15 -9.43
CA LEU A 76 -4.06 27.31 -10.48
C LEU A 76 -4.04 26.06 -11.40
N ILE A 77 -5.08 25.70 -12.17
CA ILE A 77 -5.45 26.29 -13.48
C ILE A 77 -6.98 26.36 -13.65
N ASN A 78 -7.47 27.52 -14.10
CA ASN A 78 -8.78 27.76 -14.73
C ASN A 78 -8.64 27.57 -16.26
N THR A 79 -9.64 26.97 -16.93
CA THR A 79 -10.17 27.44 -18.23
C THR A 79 -11.51 26.77 -18.57
N ALA A 80 -12.44 27.57 -19.07
CA ALA A 80 -13.83 27.27 -19.38
C ALA A 80 -14.06 26.78 -20.82
N GLY A 81 -15.22 26.18 -21.10
CA GLY A 81 -15.73 26.01 -22.47
C GLY A 81 -16.98 25.11 -22.56
N LEU A 82 -18.12 25.71 -22.89
CA LEU A 82 -19.47 25.17 -23.08
C LEU A 82 -19.67 24.41 -24.40
N GLY A 83 -20.71 23.55 -24.47
CA GLY A 83 -21.37 23.08 -25.70
C GLY A 83 -21.82 21.62 -25.61
N ALA A 84 -23.05 21.28 -25.20
CA ALA A 84 -24.33 21.34 -25.94
C ALA A 84 -24.56 20.18 -26.96
N VAL A 85 -25.63 19.41 -26.70
CA VAL A 85 -26.56 18.74 -27.65
C VAL A 85 -26.19 17.37 -28.28
N GLY A 86 -26.95 16.33 -27.87
CA GLY A 86 -27.93 15.65 -28.74
C GLY A 86 -27.48 14.49 -29.66
N LEU A 87 -27.88 13.27 -29.26
CA LEU A 87 -28.57 12.22 -30.03
C LEU A 87 -28.05 11.69 -31.40
N VAL A 88 -28.04 10.34 -31.46
CA VAL A 88 -28.24 9.42 -32.62
C VAL A 88 -26.99 8.90 -33.35
N GLY A 89 -26.70 7.62 -33.09
CA GLY A 89 -26.65 6.53 -34.10
C GLY A 89 -25.71 6.63 -35.29
N GLY A 90 -24.88 5.61 -35.46
CA GLY A 90 -24.37 5.21 -36.78
C GLY A 90 -22.86 5.09 -36.86
N VAL A 91 -22.41 3.83 -36.92
CA VAL A 91 -21.06 3.37 -37.27
C VAL A 91 -20.53 4.06 -38.53
N ILE A 92 -19.37 4.72 -38.45
CA ILE A 92 -18.27 4.61 -39.45
C ILE A 92 -16.92 4.73 -38.72
N VAL A 93 -16.17 3.64 -38.74
CA VAL A 93 -14.77 3.54 -38.34
C VAL A 93 -13.91 4.13 -39.47
N HIS A 94 -13.03 5.08 -39.16
CA HIS A 94 -11.81 5.29 -39.95
C HIS A 94 -10.58 5.38 -39.05
N GLN A 95 -9.86 4.26 -39.04
CA GLN A 95 -8.43 4.06 -38.84
C GLN A 95 -7.57 5.31 -38.62
N ILE A 96 -6.91 5.38 -37.46
CA ILE A 96 -5.45 5.26 -37.28
C ILE A 96 -5.19 5.11 -35.77
N TRP A 97 -5.20 3.87 -35.29
CA TRP A 97 -4.44 3.46 -34.11
C TRP A 97 -4.11 1.96 -34.27
N LYS A 98 -2.87 1.68 -34.71
CA LYS A 98 -2.34 0.32 -34.76
C LYS A 98 -1.77 0.00 -33.37
N GLY A 99 -2.54 -0.78 -32.61
CA GLY A 99 -2.15 -1.41 -31.36
C GLY A 99 -3.28 -2.36 -30.98
N SER A 100 -3.19 -3.60 -31.45
CA SER A 100 -4.23 -4.62 -31.43
C SER A 100 -4.92 -4.76 -30.05
N SER A 101 -6.21 -4.40 -29.98
CA SER A 101 -7.09 -4.86 -28.90
C SER A 101 -7.57 -6.29 -29.24
N PRO A 102 -7.46 -7.29 -28.34
CA PRO A 102 -8.14 -8.54 -28.56
C PRO A 102 -9.64 -8.35 -28.33
N THR A 103 -10.42 -8.66 -29.36
CA THR A 103 -11.87 -8.83 -29.30
C THR A 103 -12.21 -9.93 -28.30
N SER A 104 -12.73 -9.56 -27.12
CA SER A 104 -13.33 -10.52 -26.19
C SER A 104 -14.66 -11.01 -26.75
N THR A 105 -14.61 -12.12 -27.48
CA THR A 105 -15.75 -13.03 -27.59
C THR A 105 -15.41 -14.24 -26.74
N ASN A 106 -15.79 -14.22 -25.46
CA ASN A 106 -15.77 -15.42 -24.63
C ASN A 106 -17.03 -15.45 -23.78
N SER A 107 -17.82 -16.50 -24.00
CA SER A 107 -18.91 -16.97 -23.17
C SER A 107 -18.44 -17.10 -21.70
N PRO A 108 -19.24 -16.69 -20.71
CA PRO A 108 -18.82 -16.74 -19.32
C PRO A 108 -18.83 -18.20 -18.82
N GLN A 109 -17.66 -18.79 -18.65
CA GLN A 109 -17.49 -19.95 -17.77
C GLN A 109 -17.16 -19.44 -16.37
N GLY A 110 -18.20 -19.00 -15.65
CA GLY A 110 -18.10 -18.64 -14.24
C GLY A 110 -18.04 -19.89 -13.39
N GLN A 111 -16.96 -20.06 -12.63
CA GLN A 111 -16.91 -21.03 -11.52
C GLN A 111 -17.45 -20.35 -10.27
N THR A 112 -18.57 -20.86 -9.75
CA THR A 112 -19.23 -20.35 -8.54
C THR A 112 -18.60 -21.00 -7.31
N GLU A 113 -17.60 -20.35 -6.70
CA GLU A 113 -17.17 -20.69 -5.34
C GLU A 113 -17.94 -19.78 -4.37
N GLY A 114 -18.77 -20.38 -3.50
CA GLY A 114 -19.46 -19.64 -2.42
C GLY A 114 -20.48 -18.57 -2.86
N GLY A 115 -20.99 -18.62 -4.10
CA GLY A 115 -21.95 -17.63 -4.62
C GLY A 115 -21.31 -16.39 -5.26
N ILE A 116 -19.97 -16.32 -5.29
CA ILE A 116 -19.22 -15.23 -5.91
C ILE A 116 -18.98 -15.53 -7.39
N ASN A 117 -19.34 -14.60 -8.28
CA ASN A 117 -19.04 -14.70 -9.71
C ASN A 117 -17.68 -14.05 -10.01
N LEU A 118 -16.66 -14.90 -10.18
CA LEU A 118 -15.31 -14.45 -10.50
C LEU A 118 -15.15 -14.16 -11.99
N GLN A 119 -14.65 -12.98 -12.30
CA GLN A 119 -14.23 -12.53 -13.62
C GLN A 119 -12.71 -12.51 -13.70
N SER A 120 -12.14 -12.70 -14.89
CA SER A 120 -10.69 -12.61 -15.12
C SER A 120 -10.32 -11.27 -15.76
N PHE A 121 -9.14 -10.75 -15.42
CA PHE A 121 -8.52 -9.64 -16.12
C PHE A 121 -7.02 -9.89 -16.29
N ASP A 122 -6.47 -9.40 -17.39
CA ASP A 122 -5.05 -9.48 -17.68
C ASP A 122 -4.34 -8.18 -17.25
N PHE A 123 -3.11 -8.31 -16.78
CA PHE A 123 -2.26 -7.19 -16.38
C PHE A 123 -0.80 -7.50 -16.67
N GLU A 124 0.02 -6.46 -16.82
CA GLU A 124 1.45 -6.62 -17.07
C GLU A 124 2.26 -6.37 -15.80
N VAL A 125 3.25 -7.22 -15.57
CA VAL A 125 4.27 -7.03 -14.54
C VAL A 125 5.56 -6.58 -15.21
N VAL A 126 5.94 -5.34 -14.94
CA VAL A 126 7.19 -4.74 -15.42
C VAL A 126 8.21 -4.75 -14.29
N THR A 127 9.32 -5.46 -14.49
CA THR A 127 10.47 -5.40 -13.60
C THR A 127 11.43 -4.34 -14.13
N VAL A 128 11.84 -3.42 -13.27
CA VAL A 128 12.80 -2.36 -13.59
C VAL A 128 14.11 -2.58 -12.83
N ASP A 129 15.21 -2.06 -13.38
CA ASP A 129 16.48 -1.96 -12.67
C ASP A 129 16.49 -0.76 -11.70
N PHE A 130 17.62 -0.55 -11.02
CA PHE A 130 17.80 0.55 -10.07
C PHE A 130 17.66 1.95 -10.71
N PHE A 131 17.85 2.07 -12.03
CA PHE A 131 17.66 3.32 -12.76
C PHE A 131 16.23 3.50 -13.29
N GLY A 132 15.31 2.59 -12.93
CA GLY A 132 13.94 2.60 -13.43
C GLY A 132 13.83 2.15 -14.89
N LYS A 133 14.89 1.58 -15.48
CA LYS A 133 14.84 1.06 -16.84
C LYS A 133 14.23 -0.33 -16.83
N GLU A 134 13.30 -0.57 -17.74
CA GLU A 134 12.65 -1.86 -17.91
C GLU A 134 13.66 -2.98 -18.20
N ASN A 135 13.60 -4.02 -17.38
CA ASN A 135 14.39 -5.24 -17.49
C ASN A 135 13.54 -6.39 -18.08
N SER A 136 12.26 -6.49 -17.68
CA SER A 136 11.34 -7.54 -18.18
C SER A 136 9.89 -7.08 -18.08
N ARG A 137 9.04 -7.58 -18.99
CA ARG A 137 7.59 -7.40 -18.98
C ARG A 137 6.91 -8.72 -19.23
N ASN A 138 5.99 -9.08 -18.34
CA ASN A 138 5.28 -10.36 -18.41
C ASN A 138 3.78 -10.12 -18.24
N SER A 139 2.98 -10.64 -19.18
CA SER A 139 1.53 -10.67 -19.03
C SER A 139 1.13 -11.71 -18.00
N ARG A 140 0.23 -11.34 -17.09
CA ARG A 140 -0.36 -12.20 -16.05
C ARG A 140 -1.87 -12.01 -16.03
N GLN A 141 -2.57 -12.95 -15.40
CA GLN A 141 -4.01 -12.89 -15.20
C GLN A 141 -4.33 -12.98 -13.71
N ALA A 142 -5.34 -12.24 -13.27
CA ALA A 142 -5.94 -12.35 -11.94
C ALA A 142 -7.45 -12.48 -12.05
N LYS A 143 -8.06 -13.01 -11.00
CA LYS A 143 -9.53 -13.09 -10.85
C LYS A 143 -10.02 -12.01 -9.90
N PHE A 144 -11.22 -11.51 -10.12
CA PHE A 144 -11.86 -10.53 -9.25
C PHE A 144 -13.38 -10.71 -9.25
N PHE A 145 -14.05 -10.07 -8.29
CA PHE A 145 -15.49 -9.86 -8.33
C PHE A 145 -15.83 -8.45 -7.84
N ASN A 146 -17.04 -8.00 -8.15
CA ASN A 146 -17.57 -6.73 -7.64
C ASN A 146 -18.54 -7.02 -6.51
N GLU A 147 -18.26 -6.44 -5.35
CA GLU A 147 -19.19 -6.41 -4.22
C GLU A 147 -20.07 -5.17 -4.33
N ASP A 148 -21.39 -5.35 -4.37
CA ASP A 148 -22.35 -4.24 -4.41
C ASP A 148 -22.56 -3.67 -3.01
N LEU A 149 -22.09 -2.44 -2.77
CA LEU A 149 -22.27 -1.74 -1.49
C LEU A 149 -23.63 -1.05 -1.37
N GLY A 150 -24.41 -0.98 -2.45
CA GLY A 150 -25.65 -0.22 -2.56
C GLY A 150 -25.48 0.98 -3.48
N ASN A 151 -26.59 1.58 -3.92
CA ASN A 151 -26.60 2.83 -4.70
C ASN A 151 -25.72 2.85 -5.97
N GLY A 152 -25.43 1.69 -6.55
CA GLY A 152 -24.52 1.56 -7.70
C GLY A 152 -23.03 1.71 -7.37
N ILE A 153 -22.68 1.73 -6.08
CA ILE A 153 -21.29 1.78 -5.60
C ILE A 153 -20.77 0.35 -5.45
N MET A 154 -19.69 0.05 -6.18
CA MET A 154 -19.08 -1.27 -6.22
C MET A 154 -17.72 -1.25 -5.51
N LEU A 155 -17.39 -2.35 -4.84
CA LEU A 155 -16.08 -2.63 -4.28
C LEU A 155 -15.44 -3.80 -5.04
N GLU A 156 -14.41 -3.51 -5.83
CA GLU A 156 -13.71 -4.51 -6.62
C GLU A 156 -12.73 -5.30 -5.73
N MET A 157 -12.98 -6.60 -5.60
CA MET A 157 -12.21 -7.53 -4.76
C MET A 157 -11.41 -8.47 -5.65
N VAL A 158 -10.08 -8.43 -5.54
CA VAL A 158 -9.14 -9.23 -6.34
C VAL A 158 -8.74 -10.48 -5.56
N ALA A 159 -8.77 -11.63 -6.22
CA ALA A 159 -8.30 -12.90 -5.67
C ALA A 159 -6.77 -12.94 -5.63
N ILE A 160 -6.22 -13.02 -4.42
CA ILE A 160 -4.80 -13.19 -4.17
C ILE A 160 -4.53 -14.68 -3.91
N PRO A 161 -3.74 -15.35 -4.75
CA PRO A 161 -3.40 -16.75 -4.52
C PRO A 161 -2.54 -16.87 -3.26
N GLY A 162 -2.73 -17.98 -2.55
CA GLY A 162 -1.84 -18.35 -1.46
C GLY A 162 -0.43 -18.62 -1.98
N GLY A 163 0.56 -18.43 -1.13
CA GLY A 163 1.96 -18.58 -1.51
C GLY A 163 2.90 -18.16 -0.40
N THR A 164 4.19 -18.27 -0.69
CA THR A 164 5.27 -17.90 0.21
C THR A 164 6.08 -16.75 -0.39
N PHE A 165 6.36 -15.72 0.41
CA PHE A 165 7.18 -14.59 0.01
C PHE A 165 8.06 -14.11 1.16
N MET A 166 9.08 -13.32 0.83
CA MET A 166 9.97 -12.70 1.83
C MET A 166 9.37 -11.35 2.26
N MET A 167 9.03 -11.20 3.54
CA MET A 167 8.51 -9.95 4.11
C MET A 167 9.62 -9.19 4.83
N GLY A 168 9.61 -7.86 4.71
CA GLY A 168 10.61 -6.94 5.28
C GLY A 168 11.57 -6.39 4.23
N SER A 169 12.39 -5.41 4.62
CA SER A 169 13.36 -4.75 3.74
C SER A 169 14.74 -5.41 3.82
N PRO A 170 15.48 -5.59 2.72
CA PRO A 170 16.88 -6.01 2.75
C PRO A 170 17.75 -5.06 3.57
N ASP A 171 18.85 -5.57 4.13
CA ASP A 171 19.76 -4.73 4.91
C ASP A 171 20.38 -3.58 4.11
N THR A 172 20.45 -3.72 2.79
CA THR A 172 21.04 -2.76 1.87
C THR A 172 20.06 -1.72 1.33
N GLU A 173 18.78 -1.78 1.71
CA GLU A 173 17.78 -0.82 1.22
C GLU A 173 17.95 0.55 1.90
N GLU A 174 18.13 1.60 1.09
CA GLU A 174 18.28 2.97 1.59
C GLU A 174 16.95 3.47 2.16
N GLY A 175 17.00 4.06 3.36
CA GLY A 175 15.81 4.62 4.02
C GLY A 175 14.96 3.62 4.83
N ARG A 176 15.38 2.35 4.90
CA ARG A 176 14.72 1.34 5.76
C ARG A 176 14.69 1.74 7.23
N TYR A 177 13.62 1.36 7.94
CA TYR A 177 13.57 1.44 9.40
C TYR A 177 14.00 0.12 10.05
N GLU A 178 14.55 0.20 11.26
CA GLU A 178 14.97 -1.00 12.03
C GLU A 178 13.82 -2.00 12.25
N ARG A 179 12.58 -1.50 12.36
CA ARG A 179 11.37 -2.33 12.55
C ARG A 179 10.95 -3.13 11.30
N GLU A 180 11.59 -2.91 10.16
CA GLU A 180 11.33 -3.66 8.91
C GLU A 180 12.23 -4.91 8.80
N SER A 181 13.13 -5.10 9.77
CA SER A 181 14.09 -6.21 9.85
C SER A 181 13.73 -7.17 11.00
N PRO A 182 14.18 -8.44 10.93
CA PRO A 182 14.83 -9.09 9.79
C PRO A 182 13.82 -9.48 8.71
N GLN A 183 14.31 -9.64 7.49
CA GLN A 183 13.53 -10.31 6.44
C GLN A 183 13.22 -11.74 6.86
N HIS A 184 11.98 -12.17 6.67
CA HIS A 184 11.53 -13.52 7.02
C HIS A 184 10.50 -14.04 6.02
N SER A 185 10.48 -15.37 5.86
CA SER A 185 9.57 -16.06 4.95
C SER A 185 8.17 -16.13 5.55
N VAL A 186 7.17 -15.64 4.82
CA VAL A 186 5.76 -15.64 5.22
C VAL A 186 4.96 -16.46 4.21
N THR A 187 4.18 -17.42 4.71
CA THR A 187 3.24 -18.21 3.90
C THR A 187 1.82 -17.79 4.21
N ILE A 188 1.08 -17.39 3.19
CA ILE A 188 -0.31 -16.95 3.28
C ILE A 188 -1.23 -17.93 2.56
N LYS A 189 -2.44 -18.09 3.09
CA LYS A 189 -3.55 -18.77 2.39
C LYS A 189 -4.11 -17.83 1.31
N PRO A 190 -4.83 -18.36 0.30
CA PRO A 190 -5.56 -17.52 -0.64
C PRO A 190 -6.58 -16.63 0.08
N PHE A 191 -6.74 -15.39 -0.38
CA PHE A 191 -7.70 -14.43 0.16
C PHE A 191 -8.11 -13.41 -0.91
N TYR A 192 -9.10 -12.57 -0.61
CA TYR A 192 -9.52 -11.47 -1.49
C TYR A 192 -9.11 -10.13 -0.89
N LEU A 193 -8.65 -9.22 -1.73
CA LEU A 193 -8.23 -7.87 -1.31
C LEU A 193 -8.89 -6.82 -2.20
N SER A 194 -9.31 -5.70 -1.61
CA SER A 194 -9.79 -4.58 -2.41
C SER A 194 -8.69 -4.10 -3.35
N LYS A 195 -9.03 -3.90 -4.63
CA LYS A 195 -8.06 -3.44 -5.63
C LYS A 195 -7.48 -2.07 -5.30
N PHE A 196 -8.31 -1.23 -4.69
CA PHE A 196 -7.98 0.13 -4.29
C PHE A 196 -8.21 0.33 -2.81
N THR A 197 -7.70 1.43 -2.28
CA THR A 197 -8.11 1.93 -0.98
C THR A 197 -9.59 2.27 -0.98
N VAL A 198 -10.26 2.05 0.17
CA VAL A 198 -11.70 2.31 0.31
C VAL A 198 -11.97 3.79 0.05
N THR A 199 -12.91 4.08 -0.84
CA THR A 199 -13.27 5.45 -1.21
C THR A 199 -14.27 6.07 -0.23
N GLN A 200 -14.38 7.39 -0.25
CA GLN A 200 -15.36 8.11 0.58
C GLN A 200 -16.80 7.73 0.25
N ALA A 201 -17.12 7.46 -1.02
CA ALA A 201 -18.42 6.95 -1.42
C ALA A 201 -18.70 5.55 -0.86
N GLN A 202 -17.75 4.63 -0.99
CA GLN A 202 -17.85 3.27 -0.45
C GLN A 202 -18.01 3.28 1.07
N TRP A 203 -17.25 4.13 1.76
CA TRP A 203 -17.34 4.31 3.21
C TRP A 203 -18.72 4.78 3.66
N ARG A 204 -19.28 5.81 3.01
CA ARG A 204 -20.62 6.33 3.34
C ARG A 204 -21.69 5.26 3.24
N ASP A 205 -21.66 4.47 2.18
CA ASP A 205 -22.66 3.43 1.96
C ASP A 205 -22.53 2.30 2.99
N ALA A 206 -21.32 1.86 3.29
CA ALA A 206 -21.09 0.91 4.37
C ALA A 206 -21.48 1.46 5.75
N ALA A 207 -21.24 2.76 6.00
CA ALA A 207 -21.63 3.44 7.24
C ALA A 207 -23.16 3.62 7.37
N ALA A 208 -23.91 3.52 6.28
CA ALA A 208 -25.37 3.50 6.28
C ALA A 208 -25.97 2.11 6.59
N LEU A 209 -25.17 1.04 6.47
CA LEU A 209 -25.59 -0.31 6.85
C LEU A 209 -25.86 -0.42 8.36
N ALA A 210 -26.60 -1.46 8.73
CA ALA A 210 -26.94 -1.74 10.12
C ALA A 210 -25.68 -1.81 10.98
N LYS A 211 -25.64 -0.99 12.03
CA LYS A 211 -24.56 -0.98 13.01
C LYS A 211 -24.40 -2.35 13.67
N VAL A 212 -23.15 -2.76 13.86
CA VAL A 212 -22.80 -3.99 14.59
C VAL A 212 -22.30 -3.65 15.99
N ILE A 213 -21.18 -2.92 16.11
CA ILE A 213 -20.53 -2.61 17.40
C ILE A 213 -20.60 -1.11 17.69
N ARG A 214 -20.23 -0.26 16.73
CA ARG A 214 -20.06 1.19 16.95
C ARG A 214 -20.68 2.05 15.85
N ASN A 215 -20.96 3.30 16.19
CA ASN A 215 -21.40 4.29 15.20
C ASN A 215 -20.20 4.66 14.32
N LEU A 216 -20.44 4.82 13.02
CA LEU A 216 -19.45 5.37 12.09
C LEU A 216 -19.86 6.79 11.74
N ASN A 217 -18.89 7.71 11.73
CA ASN A 217 -19.06 8.97 11.02
C ASN A 217 -19.07 8.64 9.52
N SER A 218 -20.14 9.01 8.81
CA SER A 218 -20.27 8.74 7.38
C SER A 218 -19.33 9.63 6.55
N ASP A 219 -18.92 10.80 7.04
CA ASP A 219 -18.06 11.73 6.29
C ASP A 219 -16.84 12.20 7.13
N PRO A 220 -15.91 11.28 7.47
CA PRO A 220 -14.78 11.59 8.36
C PRO A 220 -13.64 12.32 7.65
N ALA A 221 -13.50 12.16 6.33
CA ALA A 221 -12.36 12.68 5.58
C ALA A 221 -12.34 14.22 5.62
N TYR A 222 -11.15 14.81 5.72
CA TYR A 222 -10.88 16.22 5.53
C TYR A 222 -10.83 16.58 4.04
N PHE A 223 -10.11 15.81 3.24
CA PHE A 223 -10.11 15.99 1.78
C PHE A 223 -11.40 15.43 1.21
N LYS A 224 -12.10 16.19 0.36
CA LYS A 224 -13.43 15.81 -0.13
C LYS A 224 -13.40 15.36 -1.58
N GLY A 225 -13.99 14.20 -1.84
CA GLY A 225 -14.22 13.68 -3.18
C GLY A 225 -14.62 12.20 -3.13
N ASP A 226 -15.66 11.84 -3.87
CA ASP A 226 -16.27 10.49 -3.80
C ASP A 226 -15.30 9.36 -4.14
N ASN A 227 -14.39 9.61 -5.08
CA ASN A 227 -13.37 8.66 -5.54
C ASN A 227 -12.02 8.84 -4.82
N LEU A 228 -11.94 9.70 -3.80
CA LEU A 228 -10.74 9.82 -2.98
C LEU A 228 -10.77 8.76 -1.86
N PRO A 229 -9.59 8.33 -1.37
CA PRO A 229 -9.53 7.48 -0.20
C PRO A 229 -10.22 8.14 0.99
N VAL A 230 -10.94 7.33 1.79
CA VAL A 230 -11.37 7.77 3.11
C VAL A 230 -10.16 7.88 4.03
N GLU A 231 -10.11 8.95 4.81
CA GLU A 231 -9.08 9.19 5.83
C GLU A 231 -9.71 9.73 7.12
N GLN A 232 -8.91 9.91 8.18
CA GLN A 232 -9.37 10.18 9.55
C GLN A 232 -10.31 9.11 10.13
N VAL A 233 -10.11 7.87 9.69
CA VAL A 233 -10.77 6.69 10.27
C VAL A 233 -9.80 6.00 11.23
N SER A 234 -10.30 5.58 12.39
CA SER A 234 -9.51 4.78 13.31
C SER A 234 -9.52 3.31 12.91
N TRP A 235 -8.59 2.52 13.46
CA TRP A 235 -8.60 1.07 13.28
C TRP A 235 -9.92 0.42 13.74
N PHE A 236 -10.54 0.98 14.78
CA PHE A 236 -11.85 0.53 15.26
C PHE A 236 -12.95 0.84 14.24
N ASP A 237 -12.91 1.99 13.58
CA ASP A 237 -13.88 2.32 12.54
C ASP A 237 -13.73 1.36 11.35
N SER A 238 -12.50 1.02 10.96
CA SER A 238 -12.24 0.04 9.89
C SER A 238 -12.79 -1.35 10.21
N GLN A 239 -12.64 -1.84 11.45
CA GLN A 239 -13.25 -3.12 11.84
C GLN A 239 -14.77 -3.09 11.83
N GLU A 240 -15.38 -1.97 12.25
CA GLU A 240 -16.84 -1.82 12.17
C GLU A 240 -17.31 -1.81 10.72
N PHE A 241 -16.57 -1.13 9.83
CA PHE A 241 -16.81 -1.17 8.39
C PHE A 241 -16.79 -2.62 7.88
N CYS A 242 -15.74 -3.40 8.18
CA CYS A 242 -15.66 -4.82 7.82
C CYS A 242 -16.81 -5.65 8.40
N ALA A 243 -17.17 -5.42 9.66
CA ALA A 243 -18.27 -6.15 10.32
C ALA A 243 -19.63 -5.87 9.65
N ARG A 244 -19.89 -4.62 9.27
CA ARG A 244 -21.12 -4.24 8.56
C ARG A 244 -21.21 -4.86 7.17
N LEU A 245 -20.10 -4.86 6.42
CA LEU A 245 -20.05 -5.55 5.13
C LEU A 245 -20.29 -7.05 5.31
N SER A 246 -19.67 -7.66 6.32
CA SER A 246 -19.85 -9.08 6.60
C SER A 246 -21.30 -9.44 6.95
N GLY A 247 -21.97 -8.58 7.70
CA GLY A 247 -23.40 -8.74 8.01
C GLY A 247 -24.33 -8.60 6.81
N LYS A 248 -23.90 -7.88 5.75
CA LYS A 248 -24.72 -7.64 4.56
C LYS A 248 -24.81 -8.86 3.64
N ASN A 249 -23.69 -9.52 3.36
CA ASN A 249 -23.60 -10.57 2.35
C ASN A 249 -23.15 -11.94 2.90
N GLY A 250 -22.80 -12.02 4.18
CA GLY A 250 -22.31 -13.24 4.82
C GLY A 250 -20.86 -13.60 4.48
N LEU A 251 -20.14 -12.76 3.74
CA LEU A 251 -18.70 -12.92 3.49
C LEU A 251 -17.91 -12.41 4.69
N GLY A 252 -16.86 -13.12 5.09
CA GLY A 252 -16.02 -12.70 6.22
C GLY A 252 -15.03 -11.62 5.81
N TYR A 253 -15.33 -10.35 6.07
CA TYR A 253 -14.39 -9.23 5.98
C TYR A 253 -13.72 -9.00 7.34
N SER A 254 -12.41 -8.74 7.31
CA SER A 254 -11.59 -8.52 8.51
C SER A 254 -10.65 -7.35 8.34
#